data_AF-A0A6N2RPE8-F1
#
_entry.id   AF-A0A6N2RPE8-F1
#
_cell.length_a   1.000
_cell.length_b   1.000
_cell.length_c   1.000
_cell.angle_alpha   90.00
_cell.angle_beta   90.00
_cell.angle_gamma   90.00
#
_symmetry.space_group_name_H-M   'P 1'
#
loop_
_entity.id
_entity.type
_entity.pdbx_description
1 polymer ?
#
loop_
_entity_poly.entity_id
_entity_poly.type
_entity_poly.pdbx_seq_one_letter_code
_entity_poly.pdbx_strand_id
1 'polypeptide(L)'
;MSANERRAEIMRIMVARRQENMQVLASELGVSDRTIRNDIVALTAEYPLETYRGNGGGVRIAEWYHPHKNIMSQEQISVLEQLMEKADDAQKKVLDQMLREYGSNKYRPAV
;
A
#
# COMPACT_ATOMS: atom_id res chain seq x y z
N MET A 1 -13.17 -15.80 9.26
CA MET A 1 -12.64 -14.43 9.26
C MET A 1 -13.75 -13.47 9.66
N SER A 2 -13.52 -12.68 10.71
CA SER A 2 -14.42 -11.61 11.17
C SER A 2 -14.48 -10.45 10.16
N ALA A 3 -15.41 -9.52 10.34
CA ALA A 3 -15.48 -8.32 9.50
C ALA A 3 -14.24 -7.42 9.67
N ASN A 4 -13.73 -7.27 10.89
CA ASN A 4 -12.59 -6.40 11.17
C ASN A 4 -11.29 -6.95 10.58
N GLU A 5 -11.03 -8.25 10.75
CA GLU A 5 -9.86 -8.91 10.13
C GLU A 5 -9.90 -8.77 8.60
N ARG A 6 -11.08 -8.97 7.99
CA ARG A 6 -11.24 -8.83 6.55
C ARG A 6 -11.01 -7.40 6.07
N ARG A 7 -11.52 -6.41 6.78
CA ARG A 7 -11.33 -4.99 6.46
C ARG A 7 -9.86 -4.58 6.57
N ALA A 8 -9.15 -5.07 7.59
CA ALA A 8 -7.71 -4.88 7.72
C ALA A 8 -6.96 -5.48 6.53
N GLU A 9 -7.33 -6.70 6.11
CA GLU A 9 -6.70 -7.36 4.96
C GLU A 9 -7.00 -6.64 3.63
N ILE A 10 -8.24 -6.18 3.44
CA ILE A 10 -8.60 -5.32 2.29
C ILE A 10 -7.69 -4.09 2.27
N MET A 11 -7.50 -3.40 3.39
CA MET A 11 -6.64 -2.22 3.44
C MET A 11 -5.17 -2.55 3.15
N ARG A 12 -4.66 -3.68 3.64
CA ARG A 12 -3.31 -4.17 3.31
C ARG A 12 -3.14 -4.35 1.79
N ILE A 13 -4.11 -4.97 1.13
CA ILE A 13 -4.13 -5.15 -0.33
C ILE A 13 -4.18 -3.78 -1.02
N MET A 14 -5.07 -2.88 -0.57
CA MET A 14 -5.25 -1.56 -1.18
C MET A 14 -4.02 -0.66 -1.06
N VAL A 15 -3.29 -0.71 0.05
CA VAL A 15 -2.03 0.04 0.22
C VAL A 15 -0.95 -0.48 -0.75
N ALA A 16 -0.89 -1.80 -0.96
CA ALA A 16 0.10 -2.41 -1.86
C ALA A 16 -0.23 -2.22 -3.35
N ARG A 17 -1.49 -2.48 -3.75
CA ARG A 17 -1.91 -2.52 -5.17
C ARG A 17 -2.54 -1.23 -5.67
N ARG A 18 -2.95 -0.33 -4.77
CA ARG A 18 -3.58 0.97 -5.02
C ARG A 18 -4.97 0.93 -5.66
N GLN A 19 -5.26 -0.06 -6.49
CA GLN A 19 -6.55 -0.31 -7.09
C GLN A 19 -6.78 -1.81 -7.27
N GLU A 20 -8.04 -2.24 -7.16
CA GLU A 20 -8.40 -3.64 -7.39
C GLU A 20 -9.87 -3.76 -7.83
N ASN A 21 -10.19 -4.87 -8.48
CA ASN A 21 -11.56 -5.22 -8.83
C ASN A 21 -12.28 -5.94 -7.66
N MET A 22 -13.59 -5.71 -7.51
CA MET A 22 -14.38 -6.29 -6.42
C MET A 22 -14.42 -7.82 -6.43
N GLN A 23 -14.53 -8.43 -7.61
CA GLN A 23 -14.50 -9.89 -7.77
C GLN A 23 -13.13 -10.49 -7.47
N VAL A 24 -12.06 -9.78 -7.81
CA VAL A 24 -10.68 -10.22 -7.50
C VAL A 24 -10.48 -10.23 -5.98
N LEU A 25 -10.84 -9.14 -5.29
CA LEU A 25 -10.82 -9.09 -3.82
C LEU A 25 -11.69 -10.19 -3.19
N ALA A 26 -12.88 -10.41 -3.74
CA ALA A 26 -13.81 -11.44 -3.24
C ALA A 26 -13.22 -12.84 -3.38
N SER A 27 -12.63 -13.14 -4.54
CA SER A 27 -11.98 -14.42 -4.82
C SER A 27 -10.76 -14.65 -3.92
N GLU A 28 -9.91 -13.65 -3.74
CA GLU A 28 -8.69 -13.75 -2.94
C GLU A 28 -9.00 -13.93 -1.44
N LEU A 29 -10.03 -13.24 -0.95
CA LEU A 29 -10.44 -13.30 0.46
C LEU A 29 -11.47 -14.42 0.73
N GLY A 30 -11.87 -15.19 -0.29
CA GLY A 30 -12.82 -16.29 -0.16
C GLY A 30 -14.22 -15.87 0.32
N VAL A 31 -14.68 -14.67 -0.07
CA VAL A 31 -15.98 -14.12 0.33
C VAL A 31 -16.83 -13.72 -0.87
N SER A 32 -18.10 -13.38 -0.64
CA SER A 32 -18.98 -12.90 -1.70
C SER A 32 -18.63 -11.47 -2.15
N ASP A 33 -18.93 -11.14 -3.41
CA ASP A 33 -18.82 -9.77 -3.95
C ASP A 33 -19.67 -8.76 -3.13
N ARG A 34 -20.85 -9.19 -2.64
CA ARG A 34 -21.69 -8.39 -1.72
C ARG A 34 -20.96 -8.07 -0.42
N THR A 35 -20.22 -9.03 0.14
CA THR A 35 -19.45 -8.85 1.37
C THR A 35 -18.36 -7.80 1.17
N ILE A 36 -17.57 -7.91 0.09
CA ILE A 36 -16.54 -6.91 -0.25
C ILE A 36 -17.15 -5.52 -0.41
N ARG A 37 -18.25 -5.38 -1.18
CA ARG A 37 -18.90 -4.07 -1.35
C ARG A 37 -19.31 -3.44 -0.02
N ASN A 38 -19.90 -4.23 0.88
CA ASN A 38 -20.28 -3.74 2.20
C ASN A 38 -19.06 -3.30 3.03
N ASP A 39 -17.96 -4.04 2.97
CA ASP A 39 -16.73 -3.68 3.68
C ASP A 39 -16.06 -2.44 3.07
N ILE A 40 -16.05 -2.30 1.74
CA ILE A 40 -15.55 -1.09 1.09
C ILE A 40 -16.39 0.13 1.49
N VAL A 41 -17.72 0.02 1.52
CA VAL A 41 -18.59 1.09 2.00
C VAL A 41 -18.24 1.47 3.44
N ALA A 42 -18.05 0.50 4.34
CA ALA A 42 -17.62 0.79 5.71
C ALA A 42 -16.25 1.48 5.75
N LEU A 43 -15.28 1.00 4.97
CA LEU A 43 -13.92 1.56 4.92
C LEU A 43 -13.89 2.98 4.32
N THR A 44 -14.80 3.34 3.41
CA THR A 44 -14.86 4.70 2.84
C THR A 44 -15.18 5.78 3.88
N ALA A 45 -15.70 5.41 5.06
CA ALA A 45 -15.91 6.35 6.17
C ALA A 45 -14.60 6.73 6.89
N GLU A 46 -13.57 5.88 6.82
CA GLU A 46 -12.32 6.03 7.57
C GLU A 46 -11.11 6.29 6.66
N TYR A 47 -11.18 5.84 5.41
CA TYR A 47 -10.08 5.83 4.46
C TYR A 47 -10.47 6.49 3.13
N PRO A 48 -9.54 7.12 2.41
CA PRO A 48 -9.81 7.79 1.15
C PRO A 48 -9.88 6.78 -0.01
N LEU A 49 -10.90 5.92 0.05
CA LEU A 49 -11.25 4.94 -0.97
C LEU A 49 -12.32 5.50 -1.89
N GLU A 50 -12.18 5.25 -3.19
CA GLU A 50 -13.15 5.61 -4.21
C GLU A 50 -13.59 4.37 -4.96
N THR A 51 -14.90 4.20 -5.11
CA THR A 51 -15.47 3.13 -5.93
C THR A 51 -15.75 3.64 -7.34
N TYR A 52 -15.44 2.82 -8.34
CA TYR A 52 -15.73 3.14 -9.74
C TYR A 52 -16.60 2.05 -10.37
N ARG A 53 -17.46 2.47 -11.31
CA ARG A 53 -18.44 1.60 -12.01
C ARG A 53 -17.86 1.10 -13.34
N GLY A 54 -18.28 -0.08 -13.78
CA GLY A 54 -17.83 -0.73 -15.02
C GLY A 54 -18.04 -2.25 -14.97
N ASN A 55 -17.53 -3.00 -15.95
CA ASN A 55 -17.56 -4.46 -15.94
C ASN A 55 -16.82 -4.99 -14.70
N GLY A 56 -17.58 -5.45 -13.70
CA GLY A 56 -17.07 -5.88 -12.41
C GLY A 56 -16.92 -4.78 -11.35
N GLY A 57 -16.61 -3.55 -11.76
CA GLY A 57 -16.39 -2.42 -10.86
C GLY A 57 -15.23 -2.65 -9.88
N GLY A 58 -14.74 -1.58 -9.27
CA GLY A 58 -13.57 -1.71 -8.41
C GLY A 58 -13.46 -0.58 -7.40
N VAL A 59 -12.37 -0.64 -6.66
CA VAL A 59 -12.00 0.33 -5.65
C VAL A 59 -10.58 0.81 -5.91
N ARG A 60 -10.32 2.08 -5.63
CA ARG A 60 -8.98 2.69 -5.65
C ARG A 60 -8.76 3.48 -4.38
N ILE A 61 -7.51 3.61 -3.96
CA ILE A 61 -7.10 4.46 -2.84
C ILE A 61 -6.45 5.73 -3.39
N ALA A 62 -6.73 6.87 -2.76
CA ALA A 62 -6.21 8.16 -3.21
C ALA A 62 -4.67 8.17 -3.32
N GLU A 63 -4.14 8.89 -4.32
CA GLU A 63 -2.69 8.91 -4.62
C GLU A 63 -1.82 9.44 -3.49
N TRP A 64 -2.37 10.36 -2.70
CA TRP A 64 -1.66 10.94 -1.57
C TRP A 64 -1.69 10.05 -0.32
N TYR A 65 -2.53 9.01 -0.30
CA TYR A 65 -2.72 8.17 0.89
C TYR A 65 -1.70 7.04 0.95
N HIS A 66 -0.68 7.25 1.76
CA HIS A 66 0.37 6.29 2.03
C HIS A 66 0.61 6.18 3.54
N PRO A 67 -0.18 5.35 4.26
CA PRO A 67 -0.15 5.28 5.71
C PRO A 67 1.20 4.78 6.26
N HIS A 68 2.03 4.19 5.39
CA HIS A 68 3.37 3.70 5.72
C HIS A 68 4.51 4.42 4.97
N LYS A 69 4.23 5.41 4.10
CA LYS A 69 5.32 6.28 3.62
C LYS A 69 5.78 7.12 4.81
N ASN A 70 7.09 7.28 4.96
CA ASN A 70 7.73 8.04 6.04
C ASN A 70 7.77 7.35 7.42
N ILE A 71 7.82 6.02 7.48
CA ILE A 71 8.07 5.34 8.77
C ILE A 71 9.53 5.41 9.20
N MET A 72 10.46 5.64 8.26
CA MET A 72 11.88 5.77 8.59
C MET A 72 12.21 7.15 9.13
N SER A 73 12.89 7.19 10.27
CA SER A 73 13.48 8.42 10.80
C SER A 73 14.62 8.90 9.90
N GLN A 74 15.00 10.18 10.03
CA GLN A 74 16.12 10.73 9.28
C GLN A 74 17.45 10.00 9.59
N GLU A 75 17.60 9.51 10.83
CA GLU A 75 18.75 8.72 11.25
C GLU A 75 18.79 7.35 10.54
N GLN A 76 17.65 6.66 10.46
CA GLN A 76 17.55 5.39 9.73
C GLN A 76 17.85 5.56 8.23
N ILE A 77 17.35 6.63 7.62
CA ILE A 77 17.66 6.98 6.22
C ILE A 77 19.17 7.18 6.05
N SER A 78 19.80 7.97 6.94
CA SER A 78 21.24 8.26 6.85
C SER A 78 22.10 7.00 7.00
N VAL A 79 21.73 6.08 7.90
CA VAL A 79 22.42 4.79 8.04
C VAL A 79 22.32 3.97 6.76
N LEU A 80 21.15 3.91 6.13
CA LEU A 80 20.98 3.17 4.87
C LEU A 80 21.76 3.80 3.71
N GLU A 81 21.79 5.14 3.61
CA GLU A 81 22.59 5.86 2.62
C GLU A 81 24.09 5.56 2.78
N GLN A 82 24.61 5.55 4.01
CA GLN A 82 26.01 5.18 4.28
C GLN A 82 26.30 3.72 3.94
N LEU A 83 25.33 2.81 4.13
CA LEU A 83 25.48 1.41 3.74
C LEU A 83 25.52 1.25 2.21
N MET A 84 24.85 2.11 1.45
CA MET A 84 24.89 2.08 -0.02
C MET A 84 26.30 2.30 -0.57
N GLU A 85 27.15 3.07 0.11
CA GLU A 85 28.54 3.29 -0.31
C GLU A 85 29.38 2.00 -0.30
N LYS A 86 29.04 1.06 0.58
CA LYS A 86 29.76 -0.21 0.79
C LYS A 86 29.06 -1.41 0.16
N ALA A 87 27.89 -1.20 -0.40
CA ALA A 87 27.03 -2.24 -0.96
C ALA A 87 27.41 -2.60 -2.41
N ASP A 88 27.22 -3.87 -2.77
CA ASP A 88 27.25 -4.29 -4.17
C ASP A 88 26.00 -3.82 -4.95
N ASP A 89 25.99 -4.03 -6.27
CA ASP A 89 24.90 -3.55 -7.13
C ASP A 89 23.53 -4.17 -6.82
N ALA A 90 23.49 -5.41 -6.28
CA ALA A 90 22.25 -6.05 -5.90
C ALA A 90 21.73 -5.47 -4.58
N GLN A 91 22.63 -5.30 -3.60
CA GLN A 91 22.34 -4.69 -2.31
C GLN A 91 21.89 -3.23 -2.46
N LYS A 92 22.53 -2.45 -3.35
CA LYS A 92 22.12 -1.08 -3.67
C LYS A 92 20.68 -0.99 -4.17
N LYS A 93 20.25 -1.93 -5.02
CA LYS A 93 18.85 -1.97 -5.51
C LYS A 93 17.86 -2.23 -4.36
N VAL A 94 18.20 -3.13 -3.45
CA VAL A 94 17.36 -3.43 -2.29
C VAL A 94 17.28 -2.22 -1.34
N LEU A 95 18.41 -1.56 -1.07
CA LEU A 95 18.47 -0.36 -0.22
C LEU A 95 17.69 0.81 -0.85
N ASP A 96 17.84 1.04 -2.15
CA ASP A 96 17.09 2.08 -2.89
C ASP A 96 15.58 1.80 -2.86
N GLN A 97 15.16 0.54 -3.01
CA GLN A 97 13.76 0.16 -2.88
C GLN A 97 13.21 0.44 -1.46
N MET A 98 13.98 0.08 -0.41
CA MET A 98 13.59 0.37 0.98
C MET A 98 13.44 1.87 1.23
N LEU A 99 14.38 2.69 0.74
CA LEU A 99 14.33 4.15 0.89
C LEU A 99 13.16 4.78 0.12
N ARG A 100 12.78 4.23 -1.04
CA ARG A 100 11.61 4.71 -1.81
C ARG A 100 10.27 4.33 -1.17
N GLU A 101 10.18 3.12 -0.62
CA GLU A 101 8.95 2.60 -0.03
C GLU A 101 8.68 3.17 1.36
N TYR A 102 9.72 3.29 2.19
CA TYR A 102 9.58 3.59 3.62
C TYR A 102 10.28 4.89 4.05
N GLY A 103 11.12 5.45 3.19
CA GLY A 103 11.77 6.73 3.43
C GLY A 103 10.78 7.90 3.44
N SER A 104 11.32 9.03 3.87
CA SER A 104 10.64 10.33 3.86
C SER A 104 10.25 10.73 2.43
N ASN A 105 9.11 11.40 2.25
CA ASN A 105 8.59 11.92 0.98
C ASN A 105 9.53 13.00 0.37
N LYS A 106 10.61 13.34 1.08
CA LYS A 106 11.71 14.21 0.64
C LYS A 106 12.94 13.45 0.15
N TYR A 107 12.96 12.12 0.25
CA TYR A 107 14.07 11.33 -0.29
C TYR A 107 14.12 11.49 -1.81
N ARG A 108 15.19 12.10 -2.29
CA ARG A 108 15.57 12.10 -3.69
C ARG A 108 16.89 11.36 -3.76
N PRO A 109 17.01 10.28 -4.55
CA PRO A 109 18.30 9.65 -4.76
C PRO A 109 19.26 10.72 -5.28
N ALA A 110 20.42 10.85 -4.63
CA ALA A 110 21.49 11.69 -5.13
C ALA A 110 21.90 11.14 -6.51
N VAL A 111 21.73 11.96 -7.54
CA VAL A 111 22.10 11.66 -8.92
C VAL A 111 23.62 11.65 -9.04
#